data_AF-A0A085NS32-F1
#
_entry.id   AF-A0A085NS32-F1
#
_cell.length_a   1.000
_cell.length_b   1.000
_cell.length_c   1.000
_cell.angle_alpha   90.00
_cell.angle_beta   90.00
_cell.angle_gamma   90.00
#
_symmetry.space_group_name_H-M   'P 1'
#
loop_
_entity.id
_entity.type
_entity.pdbx_description
1 polymer ?
#
loop_
_entity_poly.entity_id
_entity_poly.type
_entity_poly.pdbx_seq_one_letter_code
_entity_poly.pdbx_strand_id
1 'polypeptide(L)'
;MLLNITYITFLLLLGGTTVLTRYDVWHPEKLETVQLISKVKNAIKFDGTSRSKINYTEVKHQWIIEHFREQEELQKLTRIPIQSAEFSPSDNRHKFRMSFQGRDRNTHWSSPRTLVLHSLADSDSLFCKVRLDILSTSHRYETFRNISEKIIHVNKTREFTQIARVTLPSLEGYIDNNGALTFLCTITIFGQASTVRDNATTTQKENSEPFVDSFKRILGA
;
A
#
# COMPACT_ATOMS: atom_id res chain seq x y z
N MET A 1 -66.17 20.76 -18.98
CA MET A 1 -65.39 20.63 -17.73
C MET A 1 -64.69 21.95 -17.48
N LEU A 2 -64.98 22.57 -16.34
CA LEU A 2 -64.46 23.86 -15.90
C LEU A 2 -62.98 23.79 -15.47
N LEU A 3 -62.24 24.83 -15.87
CA LEU A 3 -61.18 25.63 -15.23
C LEU A 3 -60.34 25.06 -14.04
N ASN A 4 -59.00 25.16 -14.18
CA ASN A 4 -58.12 26.14 -13.48
C ASN A 4 -56.64 25.80 -13.79
N ILE A 5 -55.90 26.60 -14.57
CA ILE A 5 -55.18 27.84 -14.24
C ILE A 5 -53.89 27.63 -13.40
N THR A 6 -52.76 27.73 -14.11
CA THR A 6 -51.40 28.23 -13.76
C THR A 6 -50.58 27.61 -12.62
N TYR A 7 -49.32 27.24 -12.91
CA TYR A 7 -48.14 28.07 -12.54
C TYR A 7 -46.84 27.59 -13.22
N ILE A 8 -46.12 28.52 -13.84
CA ILE A 8 -44.72 28.44 -14.27
C ILE A 8 -43.94 29.33 -13.30
N THR A 9 -42.84 28.87 -12.68
CA THR A 9 -41.50 29.53 -12.68
C THR A 9 -40.51 28.93 -11.67
N PHE A 10 -39.30 28.74 -12.18
CA PHE A 10 -37.94 28.77 -11.61
C PHE A 10 -37.74 29.67 -10.36
N LEU A 11 -36.97 29.23 -9.33
CA LEU A 11 -35.64 29.78 -8.98
C LEU A 11 -35.02 29.20 -7.69
N LEU A 12 -33.69 29.17 -7.71
CA LEU A 12 -32.72 29.02 -6.62
C LEU A 12 -33.06 29.79 -5.33
N LEU A 13 -32.62 29.29 -4.17
CA LEU A 13 -31.65 29.95 -3.25
C LEU A 13 -31.51 29.21 -1.89
N LEU A 14 -30.25 28.91 -1.54
CA LEU A 14 -29.60 29.01 -0.21
C LEU A 14 -30.06 28.10 0.95
N GLY A 15 -29.20 27.41 1.71
CA GLY A 15 -27.73 27.46 1.87
C GLY A 15 -27.13 26.05 2.01
N GLY A 16 -25.92 25.79 1.53
CA GLY A 16 -24.63 26.21 2.11
C GLY A 16 -24.05 24.96 2.80
N THR A 17 -22.87 24.42 2.55
CA THR A 17 -21.63 24.88 1.90
C THR A 17 -20.81 23.63 1.48
N THR A 18 -20.13 23.75 0.33
CA THR A 18 -18.80 23.20 -0.07
C THR A 18 -18.09 22.21 0.87
N VAL A 19 -17.46 21.12 0.39
CA VAL A 19 -16.11 21.09 -0.23
C VAL A 19 -15.88 19.63 -0.75
N LEU A 20 -15.73 19.35 -2.06
CA LEU A 20 -14.48 19.27 -2.86
C LEU A 20 -13.43 18.33 -2.21
N THR A 21 -12.90 17.27 -2.82
CA THR A 21 -12.23 17.21 -4.13
C THR A 21 -12.03 15.77 -4.61
N ARG A 22 -12.07 15.60 -5.95
CA ARG A 22 -11.38 14.54 -6.70
C ARG A 22 -9.87 14.80 -6.71
N TYR A 23 -9.07 13.75 -6.91
CA TYR A 23 -7.82 13.86 -7.63
C TYR A 23 -7.78 12.84 -8.76
N ASP A 24 -7.90 13.37 -9.99
CA ASP A 24 -7.62 12.69 -11.24
C ASP A 24 -6.13 12.83 -11.61
N VAL A 25 -5.67 11.75 -12.21
CA VAL A 25 -4.50 11.48 -13.07
C VAL A 25 -3.82 12.71 -13.68
N TRP A 26 -2.51 12.81 -13.50
CA TRP A 26 -1.63 13.71 -14.25
C TRP A 26 -1.09 13.01 -15.51
N HIS A 27 -1.48 13.51 -16.68
CA HIS A 27 -0.73 13.38 -17.93
C HIS A 27 -0.03 14.72 -18.22
N PRO A 28 1.25 14.72 -18.63
CA PRO A 28 1.97 15.95 -18.96
C PRO A 28 1.90 16.18 -20.47
N GLU A 29 1.13 17.15 -20.95
CA GLU A 29 1.42 17.76 -22.24
C GLU A 29 0.82 19.17 -22.38
N LYS A 30 1.69 20.09 -22.79
CA LYS A 30 1.44 21.37 -23.44
C LYS A 30 0.72 22.46 -22.63
N LEU A 31 1.51 23.41 -22.14
CA LEU A 31 1.07 24.79 -21.96
C LEU A 31 1.89 25.69 -22.88
N GLU A 32 1.34 25.92 -24.06
CA GLU A 32 1.62 27.12 -24.85
C GLU A 32 1.19 28.35 -24.04
N THR A 33 2.14 29.28 -23.93
CA THR A 33 1.99 30.74 -23.85
C THR A 33 0.61 31.31 -23.54
N VAL A 34 0.50 31.91 -22.35
CA VAL A 34 -0.19 33.20 -22.20
C VAL A 34 0.77 34.16 -21.51
N GLN A 35 1.26 35.13 -22.28
CA GLN A 35 1.97 36.30 -21.79
C GLN A 35 1.00 37.32 -21.17
N LEU A 36 1.58 38.08 -20.24
CA LEU A 36 1.17 39.39 -19.70
C LEU A 36 0.08 39.41 -18.63
N ILE A 37 0.49 39.69 -17.39
CA ILE A 37 0.23 40.97 -16.71
C ILE A 37 1.41 41.26 -15.74
N SER A 38 1.65 42.55 -15.56
CA SER A 38 2.85 43.28 -15.16
C SER A 38 3.31 43.20 -13.68
N LYS A 39 4.64 43.32 -13.52
CA LYS A 39 5.37 44.03 -12.43
C LYS A 39 4.94 43.76 -10.97
N VAL A 40 5.48 42.68 -10.40
CA VAL A 40 6.23 42.71 -9.13
C VAL A 40 7.42 41.77 -9.32
N LYS A 41 8.63 42.32 -9.45
CA LYS A 41 9.84 41.57 -9.78
C LYS A 41 10.55 41.07 -8.52
N ASN A 42 9.84 40.34 -7.66
CA ASN A 42 10.47 39.41 -6.74
C ASN A 42 10.34 38.03 -7.35
N ALA A 43 11.16 37.76 -8.37
CA ALA A 43 11.34 36.39 -8.84
C ALA A 43 11.80 35.58 -7.63
N ILE A 44 10.97 34.65 -7.16
CA ILE A 44 11.35 33.67 -6.16
C ILE A 44 12.57 32.95 -6.74
N LYS A 45 13.76 33.30 -6.27
CA LYS A 45 15.00 32.62 -6.65
C LYS A 45 15.01 31.31 -5.89
N PHE A 46 14.76 30.23 -6.60
CA PHE A 46 14.97 28.89 -6.08
C PHE A 46 16.47 28.59 -6.10
N ASP A 47 17.08 28.38 -4.93
CA ASP A 47 18.52 28.15 -4.73
C ASP A 47 18.94 26.68 -5.00
N GLY A 48 18.25 26.04 -5.96
CA GLY A 48 18.46 24.65 -6.35
C GLY A 48 17.27 23.73 -6.07
N THR A 49 17.35 22.52 -6.63
CA THR A 49 16.35 21.46 -6.43
C THR A 49 16.95 20.40 -5.51
N SER A 50 16.29 20.10 -4.40
CA SER A 50 16.65 18.97 -3.54
C SER A 50 15.83 17.75 -3.97
N ARG A 51 16.50 16.62 -4.23
CA ARG A 51 15.86 15.35 -4.60
C ARG A 51 16.20 14.29 -3.55
N SER A 52 15.18 13.75 -2.90
CA SER A 52 15.33 12.61 -1.99
C SER A 52 14.93 11.32 -2.70
N LYS A 53 15.75 10.28 -2.56
CA LYS A 53 15.48 8.92 -3.03
C LYS A 53 15.50 7.96 -1.85
N ILE A 54 14.47 7.15 -1.72
CA ILE A 54 14.41 6.06 -0.75
C ILE A 54 14.82 4.78 -1.48
N ASN A 55 15.87 4.12 -0.98
CA ASN A 55 16.22 2.79 -1.48
C ASN A 55 15.23 1.77 -0.92
N TYR A 56 14.83 0.79 -1.72
CA TYR A 56 13.94 -0.28 -1.27
C TYR A 56 14.30 -1.61 -1.94
N THR A 57 13.92 -2.70 -1.28
CA THR A 57 13.98 -4.05 -1.82
C THR A 57 12.56 -4.59 -1.94
N GLU A 58 12.21 -5.17 -3.09
CA GLU A 58 10.91 -5.77 -3.33
C GLU A 58 11.02 -7.31 -3.29
N VAL A 59 10.13 -7.95 -2.55
CA VAL A 59 9.99 -9.41 -2.48
C VAL A 59 8.59 -9.78 -2.95
N LYS A 60 8.49 -10.70 -3.91
CA LYS A 60 7.22 -11.23 -4.40
C LYS A 60 7.14 -12.73 -4.12
N HIS A 61 6.06 -13.16 -3.49
CA HIS A 61 5.79 -14.56 -3.20
C HIS A 61 4.39 -14.93 -3.67
N GLN A 62 4.32 -15.88 -4.59
CA GLN A 62 3.07 -16.47 -5.04
C GLN A 62 2.87 -17.79 -4.29
N TRP A 63 1.76 -17.89 -3.57
CA TRP A 63 1.37 -19.09 -2.83
C TRP A 63 0.12 -19.69 -3.45
N ILE A 64 0.26 -20.91 -3.96
CA ILE A 64 -0.82 -21.70 -4.56
C ILE A 64 -1.19 -22.81 -3.58
N ILE A 65 -2.46 -22.87 -3.19
CA ILE A 65 -3.02 -23.92 -2.35
C ILE A 65 -3.85 -24.83 -3.26
N GLU A 66 -3.27 -25.94 -3.68
CA GLU A 66 -3.95 -26.97 -4.47
C GLU A 66 -4.97 -27.72 -3.61
N HIS A 67 -6.05 -28.24 -4.21
CA HIS A 67 -7.09 -28.97 -3.46
C HIS A 67 -7.60 -28.19 -2.24
N PHE A 68 -7.91 -26.90 -2.43
CA PHE A 68 -8.14 -25.96 -1.34
C PHE A 68 -9.28 -26.40 -0.41
N ARG A 69 -10.36 -26.97 -0.96
CA ARG A 69 -11.52 -27.40 -0.15
C ARG A 69 -11.14 -28.53 0.79
N GLU A 70 -10.42 -29.52 0.29
CA GLU A 70 -9.93 -30.66 1.05
C GLU A 70 -8.98 -30.21 2.17
N GLN A 71 -8.05 -29.30 1.84
CA GLN A 71 -7.15 -28.73 2.85
C GLN A 71 -7.90 -27.90 3.90
N GLU A 72 -8.93 -27.14 3.51
CA GLU A 72 -9.77 -26.38 4.45
C GLU A 72 -10.57 -27.31 5.38
N GLU A 73 -11.10 -28.43 4.88
CA GLU A 73 -11.76 -29.43 5.73
C GLU A 73 -10.78 -30.11 6.69
N LEU A 74 -9.58 -30.50 6.21
CA LEU A 74 -8.54 -31.08 7.05
C LEU A 74 -8.08 -30.12 8.15
N GLN A 75 -7.97 -28.84 7.82
CA GLN A 75 -7.69 -27.80 8.80
C GLN A 75 -8.75 -27.72 9.91
N LYS A 76 -10.04 -27.90 9.60
CA LYS A 76 -11.10 -27.90 10.64
C LYS A 76 -10.96 -29.07 11.61
N LEU A 77 -10.50 -30.22 11.10
CA LEU A 77 -10.27 -31.42 11.91
C LEU A 77 -9.03 -31.27 12.80
N THR A 78 -7.94 -30.77 12.23
CA THR A 78 -6.62 -30.69 12.90
C THR A 78 -6.43 -29.41 13.71
N ARG A 79 -7.19 -28.36 13.40
CA ARG A 79 -7.01 -26.98 13.91
C ARG A 79 -5.64 -26.38 13.59
N ILE A 80 -4.92 -26.95 12.62
CA ILE A 80 -3.61 -26.47 12.19
C ILE A 80 -3.79 -25.48 11.03
N PRO A 81 -3.17 -24.28 11.07
CA PRO A 81 -3.19 -23.35 9.95
C PRO A 81 -2.51 -23.97 8.71
N ILE A 82 -3.08 -23.76 7.52
CA ILE A 82 -2.37 -24.08 6.26
C ILE A 82 -1.26 -23.03 6.12
N GLN A 83 -0.03 -23.45 5.86
CA GLN A 83 1.13 -22.55 5.82
C GLN A 83 1.84 -22.59 4.47
N SER A 84 2.35 -21.45 4.02
CA SER A 84 3.27 -21.38 2.89
C SER A 84 4.67 -21.86 3.28
N ALA A 85 5.51 -22.07 2.27
CA ALA A 85 6.96 -22.12 2.49
C ALA A 85 7.47 -20.78 3.03
N GLU A 86 8.63 -20.81 3.68
CA GLU A 86 9.35 -19.58 4.04
C GLU A 86 9.91 -18.90 2.79
N PHE A 87 9.95 -17.58 2.80
CA PHE A 87 10.55 -16.79 1.73
C PHE A 87 11.29 -15.57 2.29
N SER A 88 12.32 -15.13 1.56
CA SER A 88 13.21 -14.05 1.97
C SER A 88 13.60 -13.17 0.78
N PRO A 89 13.96 -11.89 1.02
CA PRO A 89 14.73 -11.10 0.07
C PRO A 89 16.08 -11.74 -0.22
N SER A 90 16.73 -11.32 -1.32
CA SER A 90 18.03 -11.83 -1.75
C SER A 90 19.14 -11.66 -0.73
N ASP A 91 19.04 -10.67 0.16
CA ASP A 91 19.99 -10.42 1.24
C ASP A 91 19.76 -11.31 2.48
N ASN A 92 18.71 -12.12 2.50
CA ASN A 92 18.32 -13.03 3.58
C ASN A 92 18.19 -12.41 4.98
N ARG A 93 18.09 -11.07 5.09
CA ARG A 93 17.99 -10.39 6.39
C ARG A 93 16.65 -10.59 7.08
N HIS A 94 15.61 -10.84 6.31
CA HIS A 94 14.25 -11.07 6.82
C HIS A 94 13.72 -12.40 6.27
N LYS A 95 12.89 -13.07 7.06
CA LYS A 95 12.19 -14.28 6.64
C LYS A 95 10.71 -14.13 6.89
N PHE A 96 9.91 -14.53 5.92
CA PHE A 96 8.47 -14.38 5.96
C PHE A 96 7.78 -15.71 5.74
N ARG A 97 6.56 -15.84 6.27
CA ARG A 97 5.67 -16.98 6.01
C ARG A 97 4.23 -16.53 6.04
N MET A 98 3.42 -17.07 5.15
CA MET A 98 1.98 -16.85 5.12
C MET A 98 1.28 -18.02 5.80
N SER A 99 0.17 -17.74 6.48
CA SER A 99 -0.72 -18.76 7.02
C SER A 99 -2.17 -18.42 6.76
N PHE A 100 -2.94 -19.41 6.34
CA PHE A 100 -4.37 -19.34 6.13
C PHE A 100 -5.10 -20.05 7.27
N GLN A 101 -6.11 -19.38 7.82
CA GLN A 101 -7.07 -19.94 8.78
C GLN A 101 -8.47 -19.88 8.19
N GLY A 102 -9.07 -21.06 8.01
CA GLY A 102 -10.43 -21.27 7.55
C GLY A 102 -11.46 -20.92 8.60
N ARG A 103 -12.74 -20.99 8.21
CA ARG A 103 -13.87 -20.69 9.09
C ARG A 103 -14.06 -21.81 10.11
N ASP A 104 -13.93 -21.50 11.41
CA ASP A 104 -14.31 -22.44 12.46
C ASP A 104 -15.84 -22.46 12.58
N ARG A 105 -16.44 -23.63 12.43
CA ARG A 105 -17.88 -23.86 12.58
C ARG A 105 -18.25 -24.34 13.97
N ASN A 106 -17.28 -24.74 14.80
CA ASN A 106 -17.54 -25.38 16.09
C ASN A 106 -17.70 -24.38 17.24
N THR A 107 -17.45 -23.09 17.00
CA THR A 107 -17.69 -22.02 17.97
C THR A 107 -19.01 -21.31 17.66
N HIS A 108 -19.77 -20.96 18.71
CA HIS A 108 -21.02 -20.16 18.61
C HIS A 108 -20.83 -18.84 17.82
N TRP A 109 -19.59 -18.41 17.67
CA TRP A 109 -19.13 -17.33 16.82
C TRP A 109 -18.34 -17.94 15.67
N SER A 110 -18.89 -17.93 14.46
CA SER A 110 -18.12 -18.42 13.31
C SER A 110 -16.97 -17.45 13.04
N SER A 111 -15.73 -17.90 13.23
CA SER A 111 -14.55 -17.06 12.96
C SER A 111 -14.41 -16.86 11.45
N PRO A 112 -14.16 -15.62 10.98
CA PRO A 112 -14.02 -15.38 9.56
C PRO A 112 -12.72 -16.00 9.04
N ARG A 113 -12.68 -16.31 7.74
CA ARG A 113 -11.44 -16.77 7.09
C ARG A 113 -10.40 -15.65 7.15
N THR A 114 -9.17 -15.98 7.53
CA THR A 114 -8.09 -14.99 7.63
C THR A 114 -6.81 -15.47 6.97
N LEU A 115 -6.11 -14.53 6.35
CA LEU A 115 -4.76 -14.70 5.85
C LEU A 115 -3.83 -13.83 6.70
N VAL A 116 -2.72 -14.43 7.14
CA VAL A 116 -1.78 -13.81 8.07
C VAL A 116 -0.38 -13.90 7.48
N LEU A 117 0.36 -12.79 7.51
CA LEU A 117 1.77 -12.73 7.16
C LEU A 117 2.58 -12.61 8.45
N HIS A 118 3.56 -13.48 8.59
CA HIS A 118 4.48 -13.54 9.72
C HIS A 118 5.89 -13.16 9.31
N SER A 119 6.60 -12.47 10.19
CA SER A 119 8.05 -12.33 10.19
C SER A 119 8.64 -13.35 11.15
N LEU A 120 9.58 -14.17 10.66
CA LEU A 120 10.10 -15.34 11.38
C LEU A 120 11.47 -15.13 12.04
N ALA A 121 12.21 -14.09 11.64
CA ALA A 121 13.58 -13.89 12.09
C ALA A 121 13.65 -12.96 13.31
N ASP A 122 14.66 -13.16 14.15
CA ASP A 122 15.21 -12.15 15.09
C ASP A 122 15.93 -11.03 14.30
N SER A 123 15.25 -10.50 13.29
CA SER A 123 15.80 -9.50 12.40
C SER A 123 15.75 -8.11 13.03
N ASP A 124 16.60 -7.23 12.52
CA ASP A 124 16.52 -5.80 12.78
C ASP A 124 15.11 -5.25 12.55
N SER A 125 14.86 -4.05 13.08
CA SER A 125 13.60 -3.33 12.85
C SER A 125 13.22 -3.35 11.37
N LEU A 126 12.00 -3.78 11.08
CA LEU A 126 11.46 -3.89 9.74
C LEU A 126 10.52 -2.71 9.47
N PHE A 127 10.87 -1.87 8.49
CA PHE A 127 9.96 -0.89 7.92
C PHE A 127 9.62 -1.30 6.49
N CYS A 128 8.36 -1.67 6.26
CA CYS A 128 7.94 -2.19 4.97
C CYS A 128 6.51 -1.80 4.60
N LYS A 129 6.21 -1.93 3.31
CA LYS A 129 4.85 -1.91 2.78
C LYS A 129 4.51 -3.32 2.32
N VAL A 130 3.40 -3.86 2.81
CA VAL A 130 2.89 -5.17 2.42
C VAL A 130 1.63 -4.98 1.60
N ARG A 131 1.62 -5.60 0.42
CA ARG A 131 0.46 -5.74 -0.45
C ARG A 131 0.11 -7.21 -0.58
N LEU A 132 -1.15 -7.54 -0.31
CA LEU A 132 -1.71 -8.88 -0.46
C LEU A 132 -2.78 -8.82 -1.55
N ASP A 133 -2.63 -9.67 -2.54
CA ASP A 133 -3.57 -9.85 -3.63
C ASP A 133 -4.03 -11.32 -3.67
N ILE A 134 -5.22 -11.55 -4.22
CA ILE A 134 -5.79 -12.88 -4.45
C ILE A 134 -6.13 -13.02 -5.93
N LEU A 135 -5.83 -14.17 -6.53
CA LEU A 135 -6.13 -14.42 -7.93
C LEU A 135 -7.65 -14.59 -8.10
N SER A 136 -8.26 -13.77 -8.94
CA SER A 136 -9.65 -13.94 -9.37
C SER A 136 -9.68 -14.53 -10.76
N THR A 137 -10.32 -15.68 -10.87
CA THR A 137 -10.55 -16.39 -12.11
C THR A 137 -11.94 -16.02 -12.64
N SER A 138 -12.03 -14.90 -13.37
CA SER A 138 -13.24 -14.59 -14.13
C SER A 138 -13.23 -15.39 -15.43
N HIS A 139 -14.40 -15.72 -15.98
CA HIS A 139 -14.59 -16.54 -17.20
C HIS A 139 -13.82 -16.11 -18.46
N ARG A 140 -13.07 -14.99 -18.43
CA ARG A 140 -12.29 -14.51 -19.56
C ARG A 140 -10.83 -14.20 -19.24
N TYR A 141 -10.47 -13.92 -17.99
CA TYR A 141 -9.11 -13.52 -17.61
C TYR A 141 -8.82 -13.83 -16.14
N GLU A 142 -7.57 -14.23 -15.88
CA GLU A 142 -7.00 -14.29 -14.53
C GLU A 142 -6.47 -12.91 -14.15
N THR A 143 -6.95 -12.36 -13.04
CA THR A 143 -6.48 -11.06 -12.55
C THR A 143 -6.28 -11.09 -11.05
N PHE A 144 -5.17 -10.50 -10.58
CA PHE A 144 -4.94 -10.32 -9.15
C PHE A 144 -5.77 -9.16 -8.61
N ARG A 145 -6.65 -9.45 -7.66
CA ARG A 145 -7.44 -8.46 -6.94
C ARG A 145 -6.75 -8.13 -5.61
N ASN A 146 -6.55 -6.84 -5.35
CA ASN A 146 -6.03 -6.41 -4.06
C ASN A 146 -7.03 -6.69 -2.92
N ILE A 147 -6.53 -7.32 -1.86
CA ILE A 147 -7.30 -7.58 -0.63
C ILE A 147 -6.77 -6.78 0.56
N SER A 148 -5.49 -6.38 0.53
CA SER A 148 -4.92 -5.52 1.55
C SER A 148 -3.67 -4.81 1.04
N GLU A 149 -3.48 -3.58 1.49
CA GLU A 149 -2.24 -2.84 1.32
C GLU A 149 -2.00 -2.00 2.58
N LYS A 150 -0.87 -2.21 3.26
CA LYS A 150 -0.55 -1.55 4.54
C LYS A 150 0.93 -1.24 4.65
N ILE A 151 1.24 -0.09 5.24
CA ILE A 151 2.59 0.26 5.69
C ILE A 151 2.73 -0.23 7.13
N ILE A 152 3.81 -0.94 7.41
CA ILE A 152 4.07 -1.64 8.65
C ILE A 152 5.45 -1.24 9.16
N HIS A 153 5.49 -0.80 10.41
CA HIS A 153 6.72 -0.58 11.13
C HIS A 153 6.78 -1.54 12.32
N VAL A 154 7.74 -2.44 12.30
CA VAL A 154 7.97 -3.44 13.34
C VAL A 154 9.32 -3.13 13.95
N ASN A 155 9.29 -2.59 15.18
CA ASN A 155 10.50 -2.41 15.96
C ASN A 155 10.95 -3.77 16.50
N LYS A 156 12.27 -4.02 16.43
CA LYS A 156 13.01 -5.16 17.00
C LYS A 156 12.14 -6.07 17.88
N THR A 157 11.57 -7.11 17.28
CA THR A 157 10.75 -8.10 18.00
C THR A 157 11.62 -9.28 18.42
N ARG A 158 11.23 -9.93 19.53
CA ARG A 158 11.72 -11.27 19.88
C ARG A 158 10.78 -12.27 19.23
N GLU A 159 11.33 -13.17 18.44
CA GLU A 159 10.65 -14.29 17.78
C GLU A 159 9.36 -13.95 16.98
N PHE A 160 8.86 -14.97 16.27
CA PHE A 160 7.70 -15.01 15.37
C PHE A 160 6.66 -13.90 15.59
N THR A 161 6.61 -12.93 14.67
CA THR A 161 5.71 -11.77 14.77
C THR A 161 4.72 -11.74 13.60
N GLN A 162 3.43 -11.66 13.92
CA GLN A 162 2.40 -11.34 12.92
C GLN A 162 2.54 -9.88 12.48
N ILE A 163 2.83 -9.65 11.20
CA ILE A 163 3.04 -8.31 10.65
C ILE A 163 1.86 -7.81 9.80
N ALA A 164 1.07 -8.73 9.22
CA ALA A 164 -0.18 -8.38 8.57
C ALA A 164 -1.26 -9.46 8.80
N ARG A 165 -2.51 -9.02 8.96
CA ARG A 165 -3.69 -9.90 9.01
C ARG A 165 -4.81 -9.28 8.19
N VAL A 166 -5.40 -10.09 7.32
CA VAL A 166 -6.53 -9.72 6.48
C VAL A 166 -7.66 -10.72 6.65
N THR A 167 -8.86 -10.20 6.84
CA THR A 167 -10.09 -11.00 6.76
C THR A 167 -10.47 -11.14 5.30
N LEU A 168 -10.65 -12.39 4.86
CA LEU A 168 -10.89 -12.69 3.46
C LEU A 168 -12.38 -12.55 3.10
N PRO A 169 -12.70 -12.14 1.86
CA PRO A 169 -14.05 -12.20 1.34
C PRO A 169 -14.49 -13.66 1.12
N SER A 170 -15.71 -13.85 0.61
CA SER A 170 -16.12 -15.16 0.07
C SER A 170 -15.14 -15.63 -1.01
N LEU A 171 -14.70 -16.88 -0.93
CA LEU A 171 -13.61 -17.42 -1.77
C LEU A 171 -14.10 -18.10 -3.05
N GLU A 172 -15.41 -18.33 -3.22
CA GLU A 172 -15.95 -19.10 -4.35
C GLU A 172 -15.55 -18.53 -5.73
N GLY A 173 -15.39 -17.21 -5.86
CA GLY A 173 -14.95 -16.57 -7.11
C GLY A 173 -13.44 -16.43 -7.30
N TYR A 174 -12.64 -17.07 -6.44
CA TYR A 174 -11.17 -17.01 -6.43
C TYR A 174 -10.54 -18.41 -6.47
N ILE A 175 -11.35 -19.46 -6.36
CA ILE A 175 -10.92 -20.84 -6.55
C ILE A 175 -10.97 -21.10 -8.05
N ASP A 176 -9.85 -21.54 -8.62
CA ASP A 176 -9.77 -21.84 -10.05
C ASP A 176 -10.52 -23.14 -10.41
N ASN A 177 -10.57 -23.45 -11.71
CA ASN A 177 -11.25 -24.64 -12.22
C ASN A 177 -10.61 -25.96 -11.73
N ASN A 178 -9.36 -25.92 -11.26
CA ASN A 178 -8.64 -27.07 -10.71
C ASN A 178 -8.79 -27.17 -9.19
N GLY A 179 -9.58 -26.29 -8.56
CA GLY A 179 -9.78 -26.27 -7.12
C GLY A 179 -8.64 -25.60 -6.34
N ALA A 180 -7.75 -24.85 -7.00
CA ALA A 180 -6.64 -24.17 -6.37
C ALA A 180 -6.99 -22.72 -5.99
N LEU A 181 -6.42 -22.26 -4.88
CA LEU A 181 -6.54 -20.89 -4.39
C LEU A 181 -5.15 -20.23 -4.42
N THR A 182 -5.03 -19.09 -5.09
CA THR A 182 -3.73 -18.42 -5.27
C THR A 182 -3.70 -17.05 -4.61
N PHE A 183 -2.68 -16.83 -3.77
CA PHE A 183 -2.36 -15.54 -3.17
C PHE A 183 -1.04 -15.00 -3.72
N LEU A 184 -0.94 -13.68 -3.86
CA LEU A 184 0.30 -12.97 -4.15
C LEU A 184 0.61 -12.01 -3.00
N CYS A 185 1.77 -12.17 -2.40
CA CYS A 185 2.32 -11.24 -1.42
C CYS A 185 3.46 -10.44 -2.05
N THR A 186 3.35 -9.12 -2.00
CA THR A 186 4.44 -8.21 -2.35
C THR A 186 4.85 -7.44 -1.10
N ILE A 187 6.13 -7.52 -0.75
CA ILE A 187 6.72 -6.82 0.38
C ILE A 187 7.76 -5.84 -0.16
N THR A 188 7.56 -4.55 0.08
CA THR A 188 8.52 -3.49 -0.22
C THR A 188 9.21 -3.08 1.08
N ILE A 189 10.45 -3.50 1.27
CA ILE A 189 11.27 -3.19 2.45
C ILE A 189 12.02 -1.90 2.17
N PHE A 190 11.81 -0.87 2.99
CA PHE A 190 12.45 0.42 2.82
C PHE A 190 13.79 0.46 3.55
N GLY A 191 14.82 0.89 2.84
CA GLY A 191 16.15 1.17 3.39
C GLY A 191 16.35 2.67 3.67
N GLN A 192 17.61 3.09 3.69
CA GLN A 192 17.98 4.48 3.96
C GLN A 192 17.53 5.43 2.84
N ALA A 193 17.10 6.63 3.21
CA ALA A 193 16.85 7.73 2.30
C ALA A 193 18.15 8.50 2.04
N SER A 194 18.44 8.80 0.77
CA SER A 194 19.54 9.67 0.35
C SER A 194 18.98 10.95 -0.26
N THR A 195 19.54 12.10 0.10
CA THR A 195 19.17 13.39 -0.50
C THR A 195 20.33 13.91 -1.34
N VAL A 196 20.05 14.27 -2.59
CA VAL A 196 21.00 14.91 -3.50
C VAL A 196 20.51 16.33 -3.76
N ARG A 197 21.40 17.31 -3.64
CA ARG A 197 21.13 18.71 -4.01
C ARG A 197 21.67 18.94 -5.41
N ASP A 198 20.78 19.21 -6.36
CA ASP A 198 21.18 19.66 -7.69
C ASP A 198 21.53 21.15 -7.56
N ASN A 199 22.83 21.45 -7.52
CA ASN A 199 23.28 22.83 -7.57
C ASN A 199 22.93 23.38 -8.96
N ALA A 200 22.06 24.39 -9.01
CA ALA A 200 22.01 25.26 -10.18
C ALA A 200 23.42 25.84 -10.34
N THR A 201 24.06 25.58 -11.49
CA THR A 201 25.41 26.03 -11.83
C THR A 201 25.67 27.43 -11.30
N THR A 202 26.31 27.48 -10.15
CA THR A 202 26.84 28.70 -9.57
C THR A 202 28.19 28.30 -9.03
N THR A 203 29.21 28.63 -9.81
CA THR A 203 30.61 28.60 -9.44
C THR A 203 30.76 29.44 -8.19
N GLN A 204 30.85 28.82 -7.01
CA GLN A 204 31.41 29.49 -5.85
C GLN A 204 31.94 28.51 -4.80
N LYS A 205 33.18 28.81 -4.43
CA LYS A 205 34.09 28.20 -3.46
C LYS A 205 33.46 27.76 -2.14
N GLU A 206 34.02 26.63 -1.66
CA GLU A 206 34.38 26.30 -0.27
C GLU A 206 33.44 26.76 0.85
N ASN A 207 32.76 25.79 1.47
CA ASN A 207 32.96 25.43 2.88
C ASN A 207 32.14 24.16 3.19
N SER A 208 32.82 23.02 3.21
CA SER A 208 32.26 21.75 3.63
C SER A 208 32.19 21.68 5.16
N GLU A 209 31.10 22.18 5.74
CA GLU A 209 30.68 21.71 7.06
C GLU A 209 29.75 20.50 6.88
N PRO A 210 30.07 19.34 7.49
CA PRO A 210 29.21 18.17 7.40
C PRO A 210 27.87 18.44 8.10
N PHE A 211 26.79 18.08 7.41
CA PHE A 211 25.36 18.26 7.72
C PHE A 211 24.88 17.66 9.07
N VAL A 212 25.79 17.20 9.93
CA VAL A 212 25.50 16.47 11.18
C VAL A 212 24.99 17.40 12.28
N ASP A 213 25.35 18.69 12.28
CA ASP A 213 24.97 19.61 13.38
C ASP A 213 23.60 20.28 13.21
N SER A 214 23.04 20.35 12.00
CA SER A 214 21.73 20.99 11.79
C SER A 214 20.55 20.18 12.33
N PHE A 215 20.68 18.85 12.42
CA PHE A 215 19.62 18.00 12.97
C PHE A 215 19.59 17.99 14.51
N LYS A 216 20.74 18.15 15.19
CA LYS A 216 20.78 18.21 16.66
C LYS A 216 20.07 19.44 17.22
N ARG A 217 20.09 20.57 16.49
CA ARG A 217 19.45 21.81 16.93
C ARG A 217 17.91 21.77 16.87
N ILE A 218 17.33 20.91 16.03
CA ILE A 218 15.86 20.82 15.85
C ILE A 218 15.25 19.82 16.83
N LEU A 219 16.02 18.83 17.27
CA LEU A 219 15.56 17.78 18.21
C LEU A 219 16.12 17.95 19.63
N GLY A 220 16.71 19.11 19.95
CA GLY A 220 17.28 19.41 21.26
C GLY A 220 17.40 20.90 21.53
N ALA A 221 16.26 21.52 21.88
CA ALA A 221 16.14 22.67 22.78
C ALA A 221 14.75 22.62 23.43
#